data_AF-A0A2T8KP67-F1
#
_entry.id   AF-A0A2T8KP67-F1
#
_cell.length_a   1.000
_cell.length_b   1.000
_cell.length_c   1.000
_cell.angle_alpha   90.00
_cell.angle_beta   90.00
_cell.angle_gamma   90.00
#
_symmetry.space_group_name_H-M   'P 1'
#
loop_
_entity.id
_entity.type
_entity.pdbx_description
1 polymer ?
#
loop_
_entity_poly.entity_id
_entity_poly.type
_entity_poly.pdbx_seq_one_letter_code
_entity_poly.pdbx_strand_id
1 'polypeptide(L)'
;MTIPQHPFRSQWQPIEVDVVGYRLVDTIKTAALEAIHIFCNQHPMEVAGYPVGLFPAIDSSDPEWNFRIAHYGHMLGDSAEETLRGTIRFMNVQHHYQILLRRGMGQLIGIAQGHYRNVDRQVAQIVELQALVTEKEKIIAARDETVLHREHQINESDAIITQRNTIIEFL
;
A
#
# COMPACT_ATOMS: atom_id res chain seq x y z
N MET A 1 0.45 -49.65 27.96
CA MET A 1 -0.32 -48.45 27.56
C MET A 1 0.14 -48.10 26.16
N THR A 2 -0.76 -48.18 25.18
CA THR A 2 -0.43 -48.08 23.75
C THR A 2 -0.81 -46.67 23.30
N ILE A 3 0.18 -45.82 23.03
CA ILE A 3 -0.06 -44.49 22.45
C ILE A 3 -0.60 -44.73 21.04
N PRO A 4 -1.81 -44.27 20.69
CA PRO A 4 -2.30 -44.37 19.32
C PRO A 4 -1.31 -43.64 18.42
N GLN A 5 -0.75 -44.33 17.44
CA GLN A 5 0.04 -43.64 16.42
C GLN A 5 -0.85 -42.61 15.75
N HIS A 6 -0.33 -41.38 15.63
CA HIS A 6 -0.95 -40.29 14.88
C HIS A 6 -1.41 -40.86 13.54
N PRO A 7 -2.68 -40.66 13.11
CA PRO A 7 -3.25 -41.36 11.97
C PRO A 7 -2.27 -41.32 10.81
N PHE A 8 -1.83 -42.51 10.40
CA PHE A 8 -0.89 -42.68 9.32
C PHE A 8 -1.41 -41.93 8.09
N ARG A 9 -0.49 -41.19 7.46
CA ARG A 9 -0.66 -40.22 6.37
C ARG A 9 -1.30 -40.75 5.06
N SER A 10 -1.91 -41.93 5.05
CA SER A 10 -2.38 -42.61 3.83
C SER A 10 -3.76 -42.14 3.32
N GLN A 11 -4.50 -41.33 4.09
CA GLN A 11 -5.84 -40.87 3.70
C GLN A 11 -5.88 -39.42 3.21
N TRP A 12 -4.78 -38.68 3.31
CA TRP A 12 -4.78 -37.26 2.96
C TRP A 12 -4.38 -37.11 1.50
N GLN A 13 -5.25 -36.45 0.74
CA GLN A 13 -4.97 -36.13 -0.66
C GLN A 13 -3.76 -35.18 -0.71
N PRO A 14 -2.83 -35.34 -1.68
CA PRO A 14 -1.76 -34.38 -1.89
C PRO A 14 -2.31 -32.98 -2.12
N ILE A 15 -1.68 -31.97 -1.51
CA ILE A 15 -2.01 -30.56 -1.76
C ILE A 15 -1.08 -30.06 -2.86
N GLU A 16 -1.67 -29.78 -4.02
CA GLU A 16 -0.99 -29.17 -5.14
C GLU A 16 -1.19 -27.64 -5.09
N VAL A 17 -0.09 -26.90 -5.23
CA VAL A 17 -0.09 -25.43 -5.25
C VAL A 17 0.76 -24.96 -6.42
N ASP A 18 0.24 -24.00 -7.19
CA ASP A 18 0.95 -23.36 -8.27
C ASP A 18 1.13 -21.88 -7.97
N VAL A 19 2.37 -21.45 -7.73
CA VAL A 19 2.70 -20.08 -7.37
C VAL A 19 4.04 -19.67 -7.99
N VAL A 20 4.18 -18.39 -8.31
CA VAL A 20 5.39 -17.80 -8.86
C VAL A 20 5.83 -16.63 -8.00
N GLY A 21 7.02 -16.73 -7.41
CA GLY A 21 7.67 -15.65 -6.67
C GLY A 21 8.81 -14.98 -7.44
N TYR A 22 9.19 -13.79 -7.02
CA TYR A 22 10.28 -13.01 -7.63
C TYR A 22 11.67 -13.67 -7.47
N ARG A 23 11.89 -14.39 -6.37
CA ARG A 23 13.06 -15.26 -6.13
C ARG A 23 12.58 -16.66 -5.75
N LEU A 24 13.42 -17.67 -5.96
CA LEU A 24 13.12 -19.06 -5.59
C LEU A 24 12.68 -19.21 -4.12
N VAL A 25 13.31 -18.48 -3.20
CA VAL A 25 12.94 -18.48 -1.77
C VAL A 25 11.55 -17.90 -1.51
N ASP A 26 11.13 -16.92 -2.32
CA ASP A 26 9.83 -16.28 -2.21
C ASP A 26 8.75 -17.21 -2.79
N THR A 27 9.04 -17.91 -3.89
CA THR A 27 8.19 -18.97 -4.43
C THR A 27 7.93 -20.08 -3.41
N ILE A 28 9.00 -20.59 -2.77
CA ILE A 28 8.88 -21.67 -1.77
C ILE A 28 8.06 -21.22 -0.56
N LYS A 29 8.30 -20.00 -0.05
CA LYS A 29 7.53 -19.45 1.08
C LYS A 29 6.06 -19.27 0.73
N THR A 30 5.78 -18.74 -0.45
CA THR A 30 4.41 -18.53 -0.93
C THR A 30 3.72 -19.88 -1.11
N ALA A 31 4.39 -20.87 -1.70
CA ALA A 31 3.87 -22.21 -1.89
C ALA A 31 3.55 -22.89 -0.55
N ALA A 32 4.45 -22.75 0.43
CA ALA A 32 4.25 -23.31 1.76
C ALA A 32 3.05 -22.65 2.48
N LEU A 33 2.90 -21.33 2.39
CA LEU A 33 1.76 -20.62 2.98
C LEU A 33 0.44 -21.01 2.32
N GLU A 34 0.42 -21.10 0.98
CA GLU A 34 -0.77 -21.50 0.22
C GLU A 34 -1.18 -22.94 0.55
N ALA A 35 -0.21 -23.86 0.65
CA ALA A 35 -0.47 -25.25 1.00
C ALA A 35 -1.01 -25.38 2.43
N ILE A 36 -0.47 -24.59 3.39
CA ILE A 36 -1.00 -24.54 4.76
C ILE A 36 -2.42 -23.97 4.76
N HIS A 37 -2.70 -22.94 3.95
CA HIS A 37 -4.04 -22.37 3.86
C HIS A 37 -5.06 -23.39 3.33
N ILE A 38 -4.74 -24.06 2.22
CA ILE A 38 -5.58 -25.12 1.65
C ILE A 38 -5.79 -26.25 2.66
N PHE A 39 -4.72 -26.68 3.32
CA PHE A 39 -4.79 -27.71 4.35
C PHE A 39 -5.76 -27.32 5.47
N CYS A 40 -5.65 -26.09 5.98
CA CYS A 40 -6.50 -25.61 7.05
C CYS A 40 -7.98 -25.55 6.65
N ASN A 41 -8.27 -25.19 5.39
CA ASN A 41 -9.63 -25.15 4.87
C ASN A 41 -10.22 -26.56 4.68
N GLN A 42 -9.40 -27.54 4.29
CA GLN A 42 -9.84 -28.93 4.08
C GLN A 42 -10.05 -29.69 5.38
N HIS A 43 -9.36 -29.31 6.46
CA HIS A 43 -9.33 -30.06 7.72
C HIS A 43 -9.64 -29.17 8.95
N PRO A 44 -10.79 -28.49 8.99
CA PRO A 44 -11.09 -27.51 10.04
C PRO A 44 -11.20 -28.14 11.44
N MET A 45 -11.72 -29.37 11.54
CA MET A 45 -11.89 -30.07 12.82
C MET A 45 -10.56 -30.59 13.36
N GLU A 46 -9.67 -31.03 12.49
CA GLU A 46 -8.32 -31.48 12.85
C GLU A 46 -7.45 -30.31 13.27
N VAL A 47 -7.56 -29.17 12.59
CA VAL A 47 -6.89 -27.91 12.96
C VAL A 47 -7.43 -27.38 14.30
N ALA A 48 -8.72 -27.57 14.58
CA ALA A 48 -9.33 -27.18 15.85
C ALA A 48 -8.98 -28.12 17.02
N GLY A 49 -8.99 -29.43 16.79
CA GLY A 49 -8.81 -30.47 17.82
C GLY A 49 -7.36 -30.86 18.10
N TYR A 50 -6.50 -30.80 17.08
CA TYR A 50 -5.05 -30.91 17.22
C TYR A 50 -4.47 -29.61 16.70
N PRO A 51 -4.30 -28.59 17.55
CA PRO A 51 -3.59 -27.41 17.11
C PRO A 51 -2.18 -27.89 16.74
N VAL A 52 -1.93 -28.11 15.45
CA VAL A 52 -0.59 -27.95 14.89
C VAL A 52 -0.22 -26.57 15.38
N GLY A 53 0.62 -26.53 16.42
CA GLY A 53 0.84 -25.38 17.29
C GLY A 53 1.51 -24.25 16.55
N LEU A 54 0.79 -23.67 15.60
CA LEU A 54 1.24 -22.57 14.79
C LEU A 54 0.63 -21.30 15.36
N PHE A 55 -0.69 -21.20 15.62
CA PHE A 55 -1.25 -19.98 16.22
C PHE A 55 -2.58 -20.22 16.97
N PRO A 56 -2.73 -19.77 18.23
CA PRO A 56 -4.03 -19.50 18.85
C PRO A 56 -4.78 -18.39 18.11
N ALA A 57 -6.11 -18.43 18.17
CA ALA A 57 -6.98 -17.36 17.70
C ALA A 57 -6.63 -16.03 18.40
N ILE A 58 -6.67 -14.94 17.64
CA ILE A 58 -6.19 -13.60 18.03
C ILE A 58 -7.05 -12.98 19.14
N ASP A 59 -8.29 -13.46 19.31
CA ASP A 59 -9.31 -12.85 20.15
C ASP A 59 -9.82 -13.82 21.22
N SER A 60 -9.81 -13.40 22.49
CA SER A 60 -10.34 -14.17 23.62
C SER A 60 -11.86 -14.27 23.64
N SER A 61 -12.56 -13.52 22.78
CA SER A 61 -14.00 -13.60 22.58
C SER A 61 -14.42 -14.62 21.50
N ASP A 62 -13.46 -15.23 20.81
CA ASP A 62 -13.72 -16.29 19.84
C ASP A 62 -14.32 -17.54 20.54
N PRO A 63 -15.49 -18.04 20.13
CA PRO A 63 -16.04 -19.29 20.66
C PRO A 63 -15.05 -20.47 20.57
N GLU A 64 -14.21 -20.48 19.54
CA GLU A 64 -13.15 -21.48 19.35
C GLU A 64 -11.98 -21.32 20.33
N TRP A 65 -11.76 -20.11 20.87
CA TRP A 65 -10.79 -19.87 21.94
C TRP A 65 -11.24 -20.58 23.22
N ASN A 66 -12.51 -20.44 23.58
CA ASN A 66 -13.08 -21.09 24.76
C ASN A 66 -13.11 -22.60 24.62
N PHE A 67 -13.45 -23.13 23.43
CA PHE A 67 -13.39 -24.56 23.14
C PHE A 67 -11.97 -25.10 23.33
N ARG A 68 -10.95 -24.41 22.80
CA ARG A 68 -9.54 -24.82 22.92
C ARG A 68 -9.03 -24.74 24.36
N ILE A 69 -9.30 -23.66 25.10
CA ILE A 69 -8.91 -23.51 26.52
C ILE A 69 -9.61 -24.53 27.41
N ALA A 70 -10.89 -24.83 27.16
CA ALA A 70 -11.63 -25.86 27.90
C ALA A 70 -11.03 -27.26 27.66
N HIS A 71 -10.52 -27.51 26.44
CA HIS A 71 -9.83 -28.76 26.14
C HIS A 71 -8.37 -28.75 26.61
N TYR A 72 -7.69 -27.62 26.81
CA TYR A 72 -6.30 -27.56 27.32
C TYR A 72 -6.04 -28.38 28.60
N GLY A 73 -7.06 -28.66 29.40
CA GLY A 73 -7.00 -29.57 30.55
C GLY A 73 -6.43 -30.97 30.23
N HIS A 74 -6.58 -31.47 29.00
CA HIS A 74 -5.97 -32.74 28.59
C HIS A 74 -4.46 -32.63 28.31
N MET A 75 -3.95 -31.44 27.96
CA MET A 75 -2.51 -31.18 27.81
C MET A 75 -1.81 -30.87 29.14
N LEU A 76 -2.57 -30.42 30.15
CA LEU A 76 -2.11 -30.27 31.53
C LEU A 76 -1.94 -31.61 32.26
N GLY A 77 -2.35 -32.73 31.65
CA GLY A 77 -2.06 -34.11 32.07
C GLY A 77 -0.60 -34.52 31.81
N ASP A 78 -0.38 -35.62 31.09
CA ASP A 78 0.88 -36.40 31.05
C ASP A 78 2.21 -35.68 30.68
N SER A 79 2.25 -34.39 30.36
CA SER A 79 3.52 -33.64 30.24
C SER A 79 3.35 -32.12 30.41
N ALA A 80 3.56 -31.63 31.63
CA ALA A 80 3.68 -30.20 31.93
C ALA A 80 4.78 -29.49 31.11
N GLU A 81 5.80 -30.25 30.67
CA GLU A 81 6.91 -29.75 29.86
C GLU A 81 6.47 -29.36 28.44
N GLU A 82 5.62 -30.16 27.79
CA GLU A 82 5.13 -29.86 26.44
C GLU A 82 4.20 -28.63 26.44
N THR A 83 3.39 -28.47 27.48
CA THR A 83 2.55 -27.27 27.67
C THR A 83 3.41 -26.00 27.84
N LEU A 84 4.46 -26.07 28.65
CA LEU A 84 5.40 -24.95 28.83
C LEU A 84 6.13 -24.62 27.52
N ARG A 85 6.56 -25.65 26.78
CA ARG A 85 7.25 -25.51 25.50
C ARG A 85 6.37 -24.91 24.42
N GLY A 86 5.10 -25.31 24.33
CA GLY A 86 4.11 -24.71 23.43
C GLY A 86 3.88 -23.24 23.75
N THR A 87 3.77 -22.90 25.04
CA THR A 87 3.58 -21.52 25.50
C THR A 87 4.78 -20.63 25.17
N ILE A 88 6.01 -21.12 25.37
CA ILE A 88 7.23 -20.39 25.00
C ILE A 88 7.32 -20.17 23.49
N ARG A 89 7.00 -21.20 22.68
CA ARG A 89 6.96 -21.07 21.21
C ARG A 89 5.94 -20.01 20.80
N PHE A 90 4.74 -20.05 21.36
CA PHE A 90 3.71 -19.04 21.07
C PHE A 90 4.17 -17.62 21.41
N MET A 91 4.68 -17.40 22.63
CA MET A 91 5.20 -16.09 23.03
C MET A 91 6.31 -15.60 22.11
N ASN A 92 7.21 -16.49 21.67
CA ASN A 92 8.27 -16.15 20.73
C ASN A 92 7.73 -15.74 19.36
N VAL A 93 6.77 -16.49 18.80
CA VAL A 93 6.21 -16.14 17.48
C VAL A 93 5.38 -14.86 17.58
N GLN A 94 4.58 -14.67 18.64
CA GLN A 94 3.84 -13.44 18.89
C GLN A 94 4.78 -12.24 18.99
N HIS A 95 5.91 -12.37 19.69
CA HIS A 95 6.92 -11.33 19.79
C HIS A 95 7.52 -10.96 18.41
N HIS A 96 7.85 -11.96 17.61
CA HIS A 96 8.38 -11.73 16.25
C HIS A 96 7.34 -11.07 15.33
N TYR A 97 6.08 -11.51 15.41
CA TYR A 97 4.98 -10.90 14.66
C TYR A 97 4.81 -9.42 15.03
N GLN A 98 4.84 -9.09 16.32
CA GLN A 98 4.75 -7.70 16.80
C GLN A 98 5.91 -6.83 16.30
N ILE A 99 7.14 -7.36 16.26
CA ILE A 99 8.28 -6.65 15.69
C ILE A 99 8.08 -6.38 14.20
N LEU A 100 7.64 -7.39 13.43
CA LEU A 100 7.40 -7.26 12.00
C LEU A 100 6.28 -6.24 11.72
N LEU A 101 5.19 -6.29 12.48
CA LEU A 101 4.09 -5.34 12.37
C LEU A 101 4.57 -3.90 12.63
N ARG A 102 5.33 -3.68 13.72
CA ARG A 102 5.91 -2.37 14.04
C ARG A 102 6.83 -1.85 12.94
N ARG A 103 7.67 -2.71 12.37
CA ARG A 103 8.57 -2.35 11.26
C ARG A 103 7.78 -1.99 10.00
N GLY A 104 6.78 -2.80 9.63
CA GLY A 104 5.91 -2.55 8.49
C GLY A 104 5.14 -1.23 8.63
N MET A 105 4.55 -0.97 9.79
CA MET A 105 3.90 0.31 10.08
C MET A 105 4.88 1.49 10.01
N GLY A 106 6.09 1.34 10.57
CA GLY A 106 7.12 2.39 10.50
C GLY A 106 7.50 2.73 9.05
N GLN A 107 7.62 1.73 8.18
CA GLN A 107 7.88 1.94 6.75
C GLN A 107 6.71 2.66 6.06
N LEU A 108 5.47 2.22 6.32
CA LEU A 108 4.28 2.86 5.75
C LEU A 108 4.15 4.33 6.18
N ILE A 109 4.40 4.63 7.45
CA ILE A 109 4.44 6.01 7.96
C ILE A 109 5.51 6.82 7.26
N GLY A 110 6.72 6.27 7.11
CA GLY A 110 7.82 6.94 6.41
C GLY A 110 7.48 7.27 4.95
N ILE A 111 6.88 6.32 4.23
CA ILE A 111 6.43 6.50 2.84
C ILE A 111 5.33 7.58 2.78
N ALA A 112 4.31 7.50 3.63
CA ALA A 112 3.21 8.47 3.67
C ALA A 112 3.71 9.89 3.96
N GLN A 113 4.62 10.05 4.94
CA GLN A 113 5.24 11.34 5.25
C GLN A 113 6.09 11.87 4.09
N GLY A 114 6.83 10.99 3.39
CA GLY A 114 7.60 11.34 2.21
C GLY A 114 6.71 11.87 1.08
N HIS A 115 5.60 11.18 0.80
CA HIS A 115 4.62 11.64 -0.19
C HIS A 115 4.00 12.97 0.21
N TYR A 116 3.59 13.13 1.47
CA TYR A 116 3.02 14.38 1.96
C TYR A 116 3.97 15.57 1.73
N ARG A 117 5.24 15.45 2.13
CA ARG A 117 6.24 16.52 1.92
C ARG A 117 6.48 16.84 0.45
N ASN A 118 6.44 15.82 -0.42
CA ASN A 118 6.60 16.02 -1.85
C ASN A 118 5.41 16.79 -2.44
N VAL A 119 4.18 16.38 -2.10
CA VAL A 119 2.95 17.07 -2.52
C VAL A 119 2.94 18.51 -2.03
N ASP A 120 3.27 18.75 -0.76
CA ASP A 120 3.33 20.09 -0.17
C ASP A 120 4.33 21.01 -0.92
N ARG A 121 5.51 20.48 -1.23
CA ARG A 121 6.50 21.19 -2.07
C ARG A 121 5.97 21.47 -3.48
N GLN A 122 5.31 20.51 -4.12
CA GLN A 122 4.73 20.71 -5.46
C GLN A 122 3.64 21.77 -5.44
N VAL A 123 2.78 21.78 -4.42
CA VAL A 123 1.75 22.80 -4.23
C VAL A 123 2.38 24.18 -4.10
N ALA A 124 3.43 24.32 -3.28
CA ALA A 124 4.16 25.60 -3.17
C ALA A 124 4.72 26.07 -4.53
N GLN A 125 5.32 25.17 -5.31
CA GLN A 125 5.83 25.48 -6.64
C GLN A 125 4.72 25.89 -7.63
N ILE A 126 3.55 25.25 -7.56
CA ILE A 126 2.39 25.61 -8.38
C ILE A 126 1.92 27.02 -8.05
N VAL A 127 1.86 27.37 -6.76
CA VAL A 127 1.46 28.73 -6.32
C VAL A 127 2.45 29.78 -6.84
N GLU A 128 3.75 29.53 -6.77
CA GLU A 128 4.77 30.44 -7.32
C GLU A 128 4.63 30.59 -8.85
N LEU A 129 4.42 29.48 -9.56
CA LEU A 129 4.21 29.51 -11.01
C LEU A 129 2.93 30.25 -11.39
N GLN A 130 1.84 30.08 -10.65
CA GLN A 130 0.60 30.82 -10.86
C GLN A 130 0.80 32.33 -10.67
N ALA A 131 1.56 32.74 -9.65
CA ALA A 131 1.89 34.15 -9.45
C ALA A 131 2.70 34.71 -10.64
N LEU A 132 3.68 33.95 -11.14
CA LEU A 132 4.48 34.33 -12.30
C LEU A 132 3.63 34.44 -13.59
N VAL A 133 2.73 33.48 -13.81
CA VAL A 133 1.81 33.49 -14.97
C VAL A 133 0.91 34.72 -14.90
N THR A 134 0.31 34.99 -13.75
CA THR A 134 -0.55 36.17 -13.53
C THR A 134 0.21 37.48 -13.82
N GLU A 135 1.48 37.58 -13.40
CA GLU A 135 2.27 38.77 -13.66
C GLU A 135 2.61 38.92 -15.14
N LYS A 136 2.93 37.82 -15.84
CA LYS A 136 3.16 37.84 -17.29
C LYS A 136 1.90 38.21 -18.07
N GLU A 137 0.72 37.76 -17.63
CA GLU A 137 -0.56 38.14 -18.25
C GLU A 137 -0.79 39.65 -18.18
N LYS A 138 -0.47 40.31 -17.06
CA LYS A 138 -0.55 41.77 -16.96
C LYS A 138 0.41 42.48 -17.92
N ILE A 139 1.64 41.98 -18.04
CA ILE A 139 2.64 42.54 -18.97
C ILE A 139 2.16 42.41 -20.41
N ILE A 140 1.58 41.26 -20.77
CA ILE A 140 1.02 41.04 -22.10
C ILE A 140 -0.14 42.01 -22.35
N ALA A 141 -1.08 42.14 -21.41
CA ALA A 141 -2.20 43.07 -21.54
C ALA A 141 -1.72 44.52 -21.76
N ALA A 142 -0.74 45.00 -20.98
CA ALA A 142 -0.17 46.34 -21.14
C ALA A 142 0.53 46.52 -22.51
N ARG A 143 1.18 45.46 -23.00
CA ARG A 143 1.82 45.47 -24.32
C ARG A 143 0.77 45.51 -25.43
N ASP A 144 -0.31 44.76 -25.31
CA ASP A 144 -1.39 44.73 -26.29
C ASP A 144 -2.07 46.09 -26.42
N GLU A 145 -2.31 46.79 -25.31
CA GLU A 145 -2.78 48.19 -25.31
C GLU A 145 -1.80 49.12 -26.05
N THR A 146 -0.49 48.95 -25.82
CA THR A 146 0.55 49.74 -26.49
C THR A 146 0.58 49.47 -28.00
N VAL A 147 0.40 48.22 -28.42
CA VAL A 147 0.35 47.83 -29.84
C VAL A 147 -0.88 48.45 -30.49
N LEU A 148 -2.06 48.31 -29.88
CA LEU A 148 -3.30 48.93 -30.37
C LEU A 148 -3.16 50.45 -30.55
N HIS A 149 -2.53 51.12 -29.59
CA HIS A 149 -2.29 52.56 -29.68
C HIS A 149 -1.38 52.93 -30.86
N ARG A 150 -0.29 52.17 -31.08
CA ARG A 150 0.63 52.41 -32.22
C ARG A 150 -0.03 52.09 -33.56
N GLU A 151 -0.84 51.05 -33.63
CA GLU A 151 -1.60 50.68 -34.82
C GLU A 151 -2.54 51.82 -35.24
N HIS A 152 -3.22 52.45 -34.26
CA HIS A 152 -4.05 53.63 -34.50
C HIS A 152 -3.23 54.79 -35.08
N GLN A 153 -2.06 55.09 -34.51
CA GLN A 153 -1.19 56.16 -35.00
C GLN A 153 -0.68 55.92 -36.43
N ILE A 154 -0.37 54.66 -36.77
CA ILE A 154 0.02 54.27 -38.13
C ILE A 154 -1.14 54.48 -39.09
N ASN A 155 -2.34 54.00 -38.76
CA ASN A 155 -3.53 54.16 -39.60
C ASN A 155 -3.87 55.65 -39.85
N GLU A 156 -3.75 56.50 -38.83
CA GLU A 156 -3.90 57.95 -38.99
C GLU A 156 -2.83 58.55 -39.91
N SER A 157 -1.57 58.15 -39.74
CA SER A 157 -0.47 58.62 -40.57
C SER A 157 -0.63 58.20 -42.02
N ASP A 158 -1.05 56.95 -42.27
CA ASP A 158 -1.31 56.42 -43.61
C ASP A 158 -2.45 57.18 -44.29
N ALA A 159 -3.54 57.49 -43.57
CA ALA A 159 -4.63 58.30 -44.10
C ALA A 159 -4.17 59.70 -44.55
N ILE A 160 -3.30 60.34 -43.76
CA ILE A 160 -2.71 61.65 -44.11
C ILE A 160 -1.80 61.52 -45.35
N ILE A 161 -0.99 60.46 -45.44
CA ILE A 161 -0.13 60.21 -46.60
C ILE A 161 -0.98 59.99 -47.86
N THR A 162 -2.03 59.16 -47.78
CA THR A 162 -2.96 58.94 -48.89
C THR A 162 -3.58 60.26 -49.35
N GLN A 163 -4.07 61.09 -48.42
CA GLN A 163 -4.64 62.40 -48.75
C GLN A 163 -3.63 63.29 -49.50
N ARG A 164 -2.38 63.36 -49.03
CA ARG A 164 -1.34 64.16 -49.68
C ARG A 164 -0.99 63.63 -51.07
N ASN A 165 -0.89 62.31 -51.23
CA ASN A 165 -0.61 61.70 -52.52
C ASN A 165 -1.70 62.02 -53.55
N THR A 166 -2.98 61.96 -53.15
CA THR A 166 -4.10 62.36 -54.01
C THR A 166 -3.97 63.81 -54.47
N ILE A 167 -3.63 64.75 -53.57
CA ILE A 167 -3.45 66.16 -53.95
C ILE A 167 -2.32 66.33 -54.97
N ILE A 168 -1.21 65.60 -54.81
CA ILE A 168 -0.06 65.65 -55.73
C ILE A 168 -0.46 65.14 -57.13
N GLU A 169 -1.30 64.11 -57.24
CA GLU A 169 -1.77 63.61 -58.54
C GLU A 169 -2.59 64.63 -59.36
N PHE A 170 -3.12 65.67 -58.71
CA PHE A 170 -3.89 66.74 -59.35
C PHE A 170 -3.07 68.01 -59.67
N LEU A 171 -1.78 68.06 -59.34
CA LEU A 171 -0.85 69.16 -59.62
C LEU A 171 0.07 68.84 -60.80
#